data_AF-A0A4S4KG69-F1
#
_entry.id   AF-A0A4S4KG69-F1
#
_cell.length_a   1.000
_cell.length_b   1.000
_cell.length_c   1.000
_cell.angle_alpha   90.00
_cell.angle_beta   90.00
_cell.angle_gamma   90.00
#
_symmetry.space_group_name_H-M   'P 1'
#
loop_
_entity.id
_entity.type
_entity.pdbx_description
1 polymer ?
#
loop_
_entity_poly.entity_id
_entity_poly.type
_entity_poly.pdbx_seq_one_letter_code
_entity_poly.pdbx_strand_id
1 'polypeptide(L)' 'MLLNDVVLGKTVKLKVSDPTLNQPPNGYNSVIGEPGGDLNYDESIVYQNDAIRPMFLIIYQG' A
#
# COMPACT_ATOMS: atom_id res chain seq x y z
N MET A 1 7.50 -8.51 12.52
CA MET A 1 7.23 -7.42 11.56
C MET A 1 8.11 -7.62 10.33
N LEU A 2 7.57 -7.39 9.14
CA LEU A 2 8.36 -7.39 7.90
C LEU A 2 8.65 -5.95 7.49
N LEU A 3 9.91 -5.67 7.18
CA LEU A 3 10.30 -4.45 6.50
C LEU A 3 10.60 -4.81 5.05
N ASN A 4 9.85 -4.20 4.13
CA ASN A 4 9.95 -4.45 2.70
C ASN A 4 10.38 -3.15 2.00
N ASP A 5 11.18 -3.28 0.96
CA ASP A 5 11.31 -2.23 -0.05
C ASP A 5 10.19 -2.43 -1.09
N VAL A 6 9.38 -1.39 -1.32
CA VAL A 6 8.15 -1.49 -2.12
C VAL A 6 8.20 -0.47 -3.26
N VAL A 7 8.13 -0.96 -4.50
CA VAL A 7 8.08 -0.10 -5.69
C VAL A 7 6.65 0.31 -5.98
N LEU A 8 6.35 1.59 -5.73
CA LEU A 8 5.00 2.13 -5.89
C LEU A 8 4.67 2.58 -7.31
N GLY A 9 5.68 2.91 -8.13
CA GLY A 9 5.47 3.48 -9.46
C GLY A 9 4.66 4.78 -9.40
N LYS A 10 3.72 4.95 -10.35
CA LYS A 10 2.80 6.10 -10.36
C LYS A 10 1.62 5.83 -9.43
N THR A 11 1.45 6.68 -8.42
CA THR A 11 0.47 6.47 -7.34
C THR A 11 -0.73 7.40 -7.48
N VAL A 12 -1.92 6.94 -7.07
CA VAL A 12 -3.11 7.78 -6.90
C VAL A 12 -3.49 7.84 -5.43
N LYS A 13 -3.91 9.02 -4.97
CA LYS A 13 -4.34 9.24 -3.60
C LYS A 13 -5.85 9.08 -3.48
N LEU A 14 -6.30 8.23 -2.57
CA LEU A 14 -7.71 8.04 -2.23
C LEU A 14 -7.93 8.44 -0.77
N LYS A 15 -9.07 9.08 -0.50
CA LYS A 15 -9.44 9.58 0.84
C LYS A 15 -10.61 8.82 1.47
N VAL A 16 -11.11 7.82 0.77
CA VAL A 16 -12.25 6.99 1.18
C VAL A 16 -11.87 5.55 0.85
N SER A 17 -12.18 4.65 1.77
CA SER A 17 -11.97 3.21 1.55
C SER A 17 -12.87 2.71 0.43
N ASP A 18 -12.30 1.90 -0.47
CA ASP A 18 -13.05 1.20 -1.50
C ASP A 18 -12.65 -0.28 -1.46
N PRO A 19 -13.40 -1.13 -0.73
CA PRO A 19 -13.08 -2.55 -0.62
C PRO A 19 -13.31 -3.32 -1.93
N THR A 20 -13.92 -2.70 -2.95
CA THR A 20 -14.16 -3.33 -4.26
C THR A 20 -13.00 -3.11 -5.23
N LEU A 21 -12.04 -2.24 -4.88
CA LEU A 21 -10.92 -1.88 -5.72
C LEU A 21 -9.85 -2.99 -5.75
N ASN A 22 -9.95 -3.87 -6.74
CA ASN A 22 -9.05 -5.01 -6.94
C ASN A 22 -7.88 -4.73 -7.89
N GLN A 23 -7.80 -3.52 -8.45
CA GLN A 23 -6.75 -3.07 -9.36
C GLN A 23 -6.55 -1.55 -9.23
N PRO A 24 -5.39 -0.98 -9.60
CA PRO A 24 -5.20 0.46 -9.53
C PRO A 24 -6.07 1.14 -10.62
N PRO A 25 -6.49 2.40 -10.40
CA PRO A 25 -7.11 3.20 -11.44
C PRO A 25 -6.25 3.27 -12.72
N ASN A 26 -6.89 3.43 -13.87
CA ASN A 26 -6.20 3.37 -15.16
C ASN A 26 -5.03 4.38 -15.24
N GLY A 27 -3.87 3.90 -15.66
CA GLY A 27 -2.65 4.70 -15.75
C GLY A 27 -1.94 4.94 -14.42
N TYR A 28 -2.27 4.18 -13.38
CA TYR A 28 -1.56 4.13 -12.09
C TYR A 28 -1.09 2.70 -11.78
N ASN A 29 -0.13 2.59 -10.88
CA ASN A 29 0.46 1.32 -10.44
C ASN A 29 0.08 0.95 -9.00
N SER A 30 -0.23 1.96 -8.18
CA SER A 30 -0.53 1.78 -6.75
C SER A 30 -1.47 2.87 -6.24
N VAL A 31 -2.00 2.64 -5.03
CA VAL A 31 -2.90 3.55 -4.32
C VAL A 31 -2.24 3.95 -3.01
N ILE A 32 -2.33 5.24 -2.67
CA ILE A 32 -2.06 5.75 -1.33
C ILE A 32 -3.40 6.09 -0.68
N GLY A 33 -3.74 5.41 0.40
CA GLY A 33 -4.83 5.81 1.29
C GLY A 33 -4.33 6.92 2.20
N GLU A 34 -4.86 8.14 2.05
CA GLU A 34 -4.55 9.25 2.96
C GLU A 34 -5.56 9.30 4.11
N PRO A 35 -5.12 9.58 5.36
CA PRO A 35 -5.99 9.79 6.50
C PRO A 35 -7.08 10.83 6.23
N GLY A 36 -8.33 10.44 6.50
CA GLY A 36 -9.54 11.22 6.27
C GLY A 36 -10.76 10.31 6.18
N GLY A 37 -11.84 10.65 6.88
CA GLY A 37 -12.99 9.73 7.02
C GLY A 37 -12.66 8.56 7.96
N ASP A 38 -12.68 7.33 7.44
CA ASP A 38 -12.48 6.07 8.20
C ASP A 38 -11.02 5.58 8.25
N LEU A 39 -10.09 6.28 7.59
CA LEU A 39 -8.67 5.90 7.54
C LEU A 39 -7.86 6.58 8.66
N ASN A 40 -7.22 5.77 9.51
CA ASN A 40 -6.47 6.24 10.68
C ASN A 40 -4.97 6.48 10.41
N TYR A 41 -4.42 5.90 9.32
CA TYR A 41 -3.00 5.95 8.97
C TYR A 41 -2.82 6.01 7.45
N ASP A 42 -1.66 6.48 6.99
CA ASP A 42 -1.28 6.38 5.58
C ASP A 42 -1.11 4.90 5.20
N GLU A 43 -1.80 4.46 4.16
CA GLU A 43 -1.70 3.11 3.62
C GLU A 43 -1.16 3.14 2.20
N SER A 44 -0.32 2.16 1.85
CA SER A 44 0.19 1.97 0.49
C SER A 44 -0.26 0.61 -0.04
N ILE A 45 -1.03 0.60 -1.12
CA ILE A 45 -1.59 -0.60 -1.74
C ILE A 45 -0.94 -0.80 -3.11
N VAL A 46 -0.34 -1.97 -3.31
CA VAL A 46 0.20 -2.41 -4.60
C VAL A 46 -0.58 -3.62 -5.11
N TYR A 47 -0.65 -3.76 -6.43
CA TYR A 47 -1.47 -4.80 -7.08
C TYR A 47 -0.64 -5.84 -7.86
N GLN A 48 0.69 -5.73 -7.81
CA GLN A 48 1.61 -6.64 -8.49
C GLN A 48 2.60 -7.21 -7.48
N ASN A 49 2.79 -8.54 -7.49
CA ASN A 49 3.61 -9.23 -6.50
C ASN A 49 5.09 -8.84 -6.56
N ASP A 50 5.59 -8.54 -7.76
CA ASP A 50 6.98 -8.13 -8.01
C ASP A 50 7.30 -6.70 -7.53
N ALA A 51 6.28 -5.94 -7.12
CA ALA A 51 6.47 -4.65 -6.45
C ALA A 51 7.06 -4.80 -5.03
N ILE A 52 6.96 -5.98 -4.41
CA ILE A 52 7.35 -6.24 -3.02
C ILE A 52 8.70 -6.94 -2.97
N ARG A 53 9.68 -6.34 -2.28
CA ARG A 53 10.99 -6.94 -2.01
C ARG A 53 11.20 -7.04 -0.50
N PRO A 54 11.03 -8.23 0.11
CA PRO A 54 11.31 -8.41 1.53
C PRO A 54 12.78 -8.18 1.85
N MET A 55 13.04 -7.31 2.83
CA MET A 55 14.40 -6.94 3.22
C MET A 55 14.76 -7.50 4.58
N PHE A 56 13.86 -7.37 5.56
CA PHE A 56 14.12 -7.81 6.92
C PHE A 56 12.89 -8.45 7.57
N LEU A 57 13.15 -9.49 8.36
CA LEU A 57 12.22 -10.04 9.32
C LEU A 57 12.66 -9.62 10.72
N ILE A 58 11.84 -8.78 11.36
CA ILE A 58 12.08 -8.28 12.72
C ILE A 58 11.25 -9.12 13.70
N ILE A 59 11.95 -9.76 14.64
CA ILE A 59 11.36 -10.57 15.71
C ILE A 59 11.41 -9.74 16.99
N TYR A 60 10.26 -9.58 17.64
CA TYR A 60 10.15 -8.89 18.92
C TYR A 60 10.10 -9.91 20.05
N GLN A 61 10.69 -9.54 21.18
CA GLN A 61 10.52 -10.26 22.43
C GLN A 61 9.50 -9.49 23.28
N GLY A 62 8.49 -10.21 23.77
CA GLY A 62 7.46 -9.69 24.67
C GLY A 62 7.88 -9.72 26.13
#